data_AF-A0A3B9SLH9-F1
#
_entry.id   AF-A0A3B9SLH9-F1
#
_cell.length_a   1.000
_cell.length_b   1.000
_cell.length_c   1.000
_cell.angle_alpha   90.00
_cell.angle_beta   90.00
_cell.angle_gamma   90.00
#
_symmetry.space_group_name_H-M   'P 1'
#
loop_
_entity.id
_entity.type
_entity.pdbx_description
1 polymer ?
#
loop_
_entity_poly.entity_id
_entity_poly.type
_entity_poly.pdbx_seq_one_letter_code
_entity_poly.pdbx_strand_id
1 'polypeptide(L)' 'MRILVVTYYWPPAGGPGVQRWLKTSKALSALGHDVEVLTVSPEKATYPLLDESLLKEVTGLRVHHTGARDW' A
#
# COMPACT_ATOMS: atom_id res chain seq x y z
N MET A 1 16.75 -0.13 -10.12
CA MET A 1 15.65 -0.95 -10.66
C MET A 1 14.34 -0.26 -10.31
N ARG A 2 13.37 -0.26 -11.23
CA ARG A 2 12.03 0.29 -11.00
C ARG A 2 11.08 -0.86 -10.67
N ILE A 3 10.29 -0.71 -9.60
CA ILE A 3 9.43 -1.75 -9.04
C ILE A 3 8.04 -1.17 -8.83
N LEU A 4 7.03 -1.81 -9.42
CA LEU A 4 5.63 -1.51 -9.14
C LEU A 4 5.05 -2.61 -8.24
N VAL A 5 4.66 -2.24 -7.03
CA VAL A 5 3.95 -3.12 -6.10
C VAL A 5 2.45 -2.94 -6.35
N VAL A 6 1.78 -4.00 -6.79
CA VAL A 6 0.32 -4.01 -6.99
C VAL A 6 -0.32 -4.80 -5.86
N THR A 7 -1.20 -4.16 -5.10
CA THR A 7 -1.89 -4.78 -3.97
C THR A 7 -3.30 -4.26 -3.83
N TYR A 8 -4.24 -5.13 -3.44
CA TYR A 8 -5.59 -4.71 -3.08
C TYR A 8 -5.62 -4.13 -1.65
N TYR A 9 -4.89 -4.75 -0.72
CA TYR A 9 -4.84 -4.33 0.68
C TYR A 9 -3.61 -3.45 0.92
N TRP A 10 -3.86 -2.19 1.24
CA TRP A 10 -2.87 -1.17 1.57
C TRP A 10 -3.39 -0.30 2.72
N PRO A 11 -2.53 0.36 3.54
CA PRO A 11 -3.03 1.26 4.57
C PRO A 11 -4.08 2.24 4.01
N PRO A 12 -5.20 2.47 4.73
CA PRO A 12 -5.43 2.13 6.14
C PRO A 12 -5.90 0.70 6.41
N ALA A 13 -5.90 -0.23 5.44
CA ALA A 13 -6.15 -1.64 5.75
C ALA A 13 -5.14 -2.16 6.79
N GLY A 14 -5.64 -2.92 7.77
CA GLY A 14 -4.83 -3.49 8.85
C GLY A 14 -4.38 -4.93 8.57
N GLY A 15 -3.63 -5.47 9.52
CA GLY A 15 -3.28 -6.89 9.57
C GLY A 15 -1.94 -7.26 8.89
N PRO A 16 -1.51 -8.51 9.07
CA PRO A 16 -0.15 -8.94 8.73
C PRO A 16 0.11 -8.99 7.21
N GLY A 17 -0.92 -9.11 6.38
CA GLY A 17 -0.77 -9.04 4.92
C GLY A 17 -0.37 -7.64 4.45
N VAL A 18 -1.02 -6.60 4.99
CA VAL A 18 -0.75 -5.20 4.66
C VAL A 18 0.63 -4.79 5.16
N GLN A 19 0.94 -5.12 6.42
CA GLN A 19 2.23 -4.77 7.01
C GLN A 19 3.40 -5.38 6.26
N ARG A 20 3.30 -6.64 5.79
CA ARG A 20 4.36 -7.26 4.98
C ARG A 20 4.68 -6.43 3.74
N TRP A 21 3.67 -6.12 2.92
CA TRP A 21 3.89 -5.34 1.70
C TRP A 21 4.35 -3.91 1.97
N LEU A 22 3.84 -3.27 3.03
CA LEU A 22 4.29 -1.95 3.44
C LEU A 22 5.78 -1.95 3.83
N LYS A 23 6.20 -2.84 4.73
CA LYS A 23 7.59 -2.92 5.20
C LYS A 23 8.54 -3.33 4.09
N THR A 24 8.16 -4.30 3.25
CA THR A 24 8.95 -4.71 2.08
C THR A 24 9.13 -3.56 1.10
N SER A 25 8.07 -2.80 0.78
CA SER A 25 8.17 -1.65 -0.14
C SER A 25 9.12 -0.57 0.39
N LYS A 26 9.04 -0.27 1.70
CA LYS A 26 9.95 0.67 2.37
C LYS A 26 11.39 0.16 2.37
N ALA A 27 11.61 -1.12 2.66
CA ALA A 27 12.93 -1.72 2.63
C ALA A 27 13.56 -1.65 1.24
N LEU A 28 12.79 -1.97 0.18
CA LEU A 28 13.25 -1.85 -1.21
C LEU A 28 13.58 -0.41 -1.58
N SER A 29 12.75 0.56 -1.17
CA SER A 29 13.02 1.97 -1.38
C SER A 29 14.29 2.42 -0.65
N ALA A 30 14.48 1.99 0.61
CA ALA A 30 15.69 2.30 1.39
C ALA A 30 16.97 1.70 0.79
N LEU A 31 16.87 0.60 0.04
CA LEU A 31 17.98 0.01 -0.74
C LEU A 31 18.25 0.75 -2.06
N GLY A 32 17.57 1.87 -2.33
CA GLY A 32 17.79 2.70 -3.52
C GLY A 32 17.00 2.25 -4.75
N HIS A 33 15.98 1.40 -4.59
CA HIS A 33 15.07 1.08 -5.69
C HIS A 33 13.99 2.16 -5.86
N ASP A 34 13.58 2.35 -7.11
CA ASP A 34 12.47 3.24 -7.42
C ASP A 34 11.16 2.46 -7.28
N VAL A 35 10.49 2.63 -6.14
CA VAL A 35 9.31 1.86 -5.75
C VAL A 35 8.05 2.71 -5.85
N GLU A 36 7.05 2.19 -6.56
CA GLU A 36 5.72 2.75 -6.66
C GLU A 36 4.69 1.70 -6.24
N VAL A 37 3.57 2.14 -5.68
CA VAL A 37 2.49 1.27 -5.23
C VAL A 37 1.23 1.59 -6.02
N LEU A 38 0.59 0.58 -6.59
CA LEU A 38 -0.74 0.69 -7.17
C LEU A 38 -1.71 -0.08 -6.28
N THR A 39 -2.72 0.62 -5.78
CA THR A 39 -3.73 0.06 -4.89
C THR A 39 -5.11 0.59 -5.18
N VAL A 40 -6.11 -0.01 -4.56
CA VAL A 40 -7.48 0.49 -4.56
C VAL A 40 -7.58 1.73 -3.65
N SER A 41 -8.42 2.69 -4.03
CA SER A 41 -8.81 3.84 -3.19
C SER A 41 -9.44 3.35 -1.89
N PRO A 42 -9.01 3.82 -0.71
CA PRO A 42 -9.63 3.44 0.56
C PRO A 42 -11.13 3.67 0.62
N GLU A 43 -11.68 4.69 -0.06
CA GLU A 43 -13.12 4.98 -0.10
C GLU A 43 -13.93 3.95 -0.91
N LYS A 44 -13.25 3.13 -1.69
CA LYS A 44 -13.81 2.16 -2.61
C LYS A 44 -13.48 0.71 -2.20
N ALA A 45 -12.50 0.53 -1.32
CA ALA A 45 -12.03 -0.79 -0.93
C ALA A 45 -12.87 -1.41 0.20
N THR A 46 -12.98 -2.74 0.20
CA THR A 46 -13.56 -3.49 1.32
C THR A 46 -12.45 -3.97 2.24
N TYR A 47 -12.15 -3.17 3.27
CA TYR A 47 -11.14 -3.53 4.28
C TYR A 47 -11.79 -4.27 5.45
N PRO A 48 -11.42 -5.56 5.69
CA PRO A 48 -11.97 -6.32 6.81
C PRO A 48 -11.47 -5.83 8.17
N LEU A 49 -10.34 -5.10 8.18
CA LEU A 49 -9.72 -4.51 9.36
C LEU A 49 -9.11 -3.17 8.95
N LEU A 50 -9.29 -2.15 9.79
CA LEU A 50 -8.69 -0.82 9.62
C LEU A 50 -7.64 -0.58 10.70
N ASP A 51 -6.53 0.02 10.31
CA ASP A 51 -5.47 0.51 11.19
C ASP A 51 -4.88 1.80 10.60
N GLU A 52 -5.46 2.94 10.99
CA GLU A 52 -5.05 4.26 10.51
C GLU A 52 -3.63 4.63 10.96
N SER A 53 -3.08 3.97 11.99
CA SER A 53 -1.73 4.24 12.45
C SER A 53 -0.69 3.92 11.36
N LEU A 54 -1.00 2.96 10.48
CA LEU A 54 -0.15 2.57 9.35
C LEU A 54 -0.07 3.65 8.25
N LEU A 55 -0.99 4.62 8.20
CA LEU A 55 -0.90 5.73 7.23
C LEU A 55 0.38 6.57 7.46
N LYS A 56 0.78 6.76 8.71
CA LYS A 56 2.03 7.46 9.07
C LYS A 56 3.26 6.79 8.47
N GLU A 57 3.17 5.49 8.26
CA GLU A 57 4.27 4.69 7.74
C GLU A 57 4.39 4.70 6.22
N VAL A 58 3.33 5.07 5.49
CA VAL A 58 3.32 5.15 4.02
C VAL A 58 4.17 6.32 3.50
N THR A 59 4.42 7.32 4.35
CA THR A 59 5.22 8.52 4.03
C THR A 59 6.51 8.16 3.30
N GLY A 60 6.74 8.77 2.13
CA GLY A 60 7.93 8.57 1.31
C GLY A 60 7.78 7.55 0.17
N LEU A 61 6.66 6.82 0.08
CA LEU A 61 6.32 5.99 -1.08
C LEU A 61 5.35 6.73 -2.01
N ARG A 62 5.52 6.56 -3.32
CA ARG A 62 4.54 7.02 -4.31
C ARG A 62 3.43 5.99 -4.42
N VAL A 63 2.21 6.39 -4.07
CA VAL A 63 1.03 5.51 -4.05
C VAL A 63 -0.01 6.05 -5.04
N HIS A 64 -0.47 5.17 -5.92
CA HIS A 64 -1.49 5.42 -6.92
C HIS A 64 -2.77 4.69 -6.51
N HIS A 65 -3.87 5.42 -6.46
CA HIS A 65 -5.17 4.89 -6.10
C HIS A 65 -6.05 4.70 -7.33
N THR A 66 -6.75 3.58 -7.37
CA THR A 66 -7.69 3.23 -8.44
C THR A 66 -9.08 2.94 -7.88
N GLY A 67 -10.12 3.09 -8.71
CA GLY A 67 -11.38 2.42 -8.40
C GLY A 67 -11.23 0.92 -8.55
N ALA A 68 -12.23 0.15 -8.14
CA ALA A 68 -12.42 -1.17 -8.71
C ALA A 68 -13.82 -1.33 -9.24
N ARG A 69 -13.98 -2.45 -9.92
CA ARG A 69 -14.95 -2.65 -10.98
C ARG A 69 -16.32 -3.06 -10.47
N ASP A 70 -16.37 -3.68 -9.29
CA ASP A 70 -17.54 -4.40 -8.79
C ASP A 70 -17.99 -3.91 -7.40
N TRP A 71 -18.18 -2.59 -7.25
CA TRP A 71 -18.87 -1.98 -6.12
C TRP A 71 -19.63 -0.72 -6.51
#